data_AF-X1GKM8-F1
#
_entry.id   AF-X1GKM8-F1
#
_cell.length_a   1.000
_cell.length_b   1.000
_cell.length_c   1.000
_cell.angle_alpha   90.00
_cell.angle_beta   90.00
_cell.angle_gamma   90.00
#
_symmetry.space_group_name_H-M   'P 1'
#
loop_
_entity.id
_entity.type
_entity.pdbx_description
1 polymer ?
#
loop_
_entity_poly.entity_id
_entity_poly.type
_entity_poly.pdbx_seq_one_letter_code
_entity_poly.pdbx_strand_id
1 'polypeptide(L)'
;GIEKCGAMEVTSAATCCYAIIALATFIVVFWIGFGQLRQMSKEAHKNTLVKMLENWDSQNMIDSRAIVSKITKLERYEQWNLPSEDQIRRKAELLKEELCRLDKEGSKEYLEIVRISDYMEGVGYMMTSKKDRKVVKDIFGDAVIHYYKLFLPWIKEARNKYPRIYEYFTEIYEFCK
;
A
#
# COMPACT_ATOMS: atom_id res chain seq x y z
N GLY A 1 -59.05 3.29 -53.43
CA GLY A 1 -57.58 3.35 -53.57
C GLY A 1 -57.10 4.67 -53.03
N ILE A 2 -55.89 4.69 -52.48
CA ILE A 2 -55.15 5.87 -52.00
C ILE A 2 -55.57 6.39 -50.62
N GLU A 3 -55.13 5.73 -49.54
CA GLU A 3 -55.03 6.37 -48.21
C GLU A 3 -54.16 5.53 -47.24
N LYS A 4 -52.92 5.17 -47.63
CA LYS A 4 -51.96 4.48 -46.73
C LYS A 4 -50.50 4.92 -46.86
N CYS A 5 -50.19 6.03 -47.54
CA CYS A 5 -48.81 6.51 -47.67
C CYS A 5 -48.35 7.49 -46.58
N GLY A 6 -49.25 8.13 -45.81
CA GLY A 6 -48.87 9.17 -44.85
C GLY A 6 -48.48 8.67 -43.44
N ALA A 7 -48.91 7.48 -43.03
CA ALA A 7 -48.71 6.99 -41.66
C ALA A 7 -47.34 6.31 -41.44
N MET A 8 -46.61 5.97 -42.52
CA MET A 8 -45.38 5.19 -42.44
C MET A 8 -44.10 6.06 -42.38
N GLU A 9 -44.16 7.32 -42.81
CA GLU A 9 -43.02 8.26 -42.69
C GLU A 9 -42.96 8.94 -41.31
N VAL A 10 -44.11 9.23 -40.69
CA VAL A 10 -44.18 9.92 -39.39
C VAL A 10 -43.65 9.03 -38.26
N THR A 11 -43.82 7.71 -38.36
CA THR A 11 -43.28 6.73 -37.39
C THR A 11 -41.76 6.63 -37.46
N SER A 12 -41.16 6.79 -38.64
CA SER A 12 -39.71 6.79 -38.84
C SER A 12 -39.03 8.00 -38.14
N ALA A 13 -39.55 9.21 -38.38
CA ALA A 13 -38.99 10.43 -37.80
C ALA A 13 -39.10 10.44 -36.26
N ALA A 14 -40.26 10.05 -35.73
CA ALA A 14 -40.47 9.94 -34.29
C ALA A 14 -39.51 8.90 -33.65
N THR A 15 -39.33 7.75 -34.30
CA THR A 15 -38.40 6.70 -33.83
C THR A 15 -36.95 7.20 -33.80
N CYS A 16 -36.52 7.96 -34.82
CA CYS A 16 -35.20 8.59 -34.84
C CYS A 16 -35.03 9.61 -33.70
N CYS A 17 -36.03 10.46 -33.43
CA CYS A 17 -35.98 11.40 -32.31
C CYS A 17 -35.88 10.68 -30.96
N TYR A 18 -36.67 9.62 -30.75
CA TYR A 18 -36.58 8.80 -29.53
C TYR A 18 -35.21 8.15 -29.38
N ALA A 19 -34.61 7.65 -30.47
CA ALA A 19 -33.27 7.06 -30.45
C ALA A 19 -32.20 8.08 -30.07
N ILE A 20 -32.26 9.31 -30.60
CA ILE A 20 -31.33 10.40 -30.26
C ILE A 20 -31.46 10.79 -28.78
N ILE A 21 -32.69 10.94 -28.29
CA ILE A 21 -32.94 11.29 -26.88
C ILE A 21 -32.45 10.16 -25.96
N ALA A 22 -32.72 8.90 -26.31
CA ALA A 22 -32.25 7.74 -25.55
C ALA A 22 -30.72 7.67 -25.51
N LEU A 23 -30.05 7.91 -26.63
CA LEU A 23 -28.58 7.95 -26.70
C LEU A 23 -28.00 9.10 -25.87
N ALA A 24 -28.57 10.30 -25.98
CA ALA A 24 -28.16 11.45 -25.17
C ALA A 24 -28.34 11.17 -23.67
N THR A 25 -29.47 10.57 -23.29
CA THR A 25 -29.74 10.17 -21.90
C THR A 25 -28.75 9.11 -21.42
N PHE A 26 -28.44 8.11 -22.24
CA PHE A 26 -27.44 7.09 -21.92
C PHE A 26 -26.05 7.70 -21.72
N ILE A 27 -25.63 8.63 -22.59
CA ILE A 27 -24.35 9.33 -22.47
C ILE A 27 -24.30 10.13 -21.15
N VAL A 28 -25.37 10.84 -20.79
CA VAL A 28 -25.44 11.61 -19.55
C VAL A 28 -25.35 10.69 -18.32
N VAL A 29 -26.13 9.60 -18.28
CA VAL A 29 -26.08 8.62 -17.19
C VAL A 29 -24.69 7.98 -17.08
N PHE A 30 -24.09 7.60 -18.21
CA PHE A 30 -22.74 7.05 -18.25
C PHE A 30 -21.70 8.05 -17.71
N TRP A 31 -21.79 9.32 -18.10
CA TRP A 31 -20.90 10.38 -17.59
C TRP A 31 -21.04 10.60 -16.08
N ILE A 32 -22.27 10.63 -15.57
CA ILE A 32 -22.53 10.76 -14.13
C ILE A 32 -21.96 9.55 -13.38
N GLY A 33 -22.24 8.33 -13.84
CA GLY A 33 -21.72 7.10 -13.25
C GLY A 33 -20.20 7.03 -13.26
N PHE A 34 -19.58 7.41 -14.37
CA PHE A 34 -18.13 7.46 -14.49
C PHE A 34 -17.50 8.54 -13.58
N GLY A 35 -18.17 9.67 -13.40
CA GLY A 35 -17.79 10.71 -12.43
C GLY A 35 -17.82 10.20 -11.00
N GLN A 36 -18.88 9.49 -10.60
CA GLN A 36 -19.02 8.89 -9.27
C GLN A 36 -17.95 7.83 -9.02
N LEU A 37 -17.68 6.94 -9.99
CA LEU A 37 -16.62 5.93 -9.89
C LEU A 37 -15.24 6.56 -9.65
N ARG A 38 -14.94 7.67 -10.34
CA ARG A 38 -13.69 8.41 -10.12
C ARG A 38 -13.62 9.05 -8.74
N GLN A 39 -14.72 9.57 -8.21
CA GLN A 39 -14.76 10.12 -6.86
C GLN A 39 -14.58 9.04 -5.79
N MET A 40 -15.31 7.92 -5.92
CA MET A 40 -15.16 6.75 -5.05
C MET A 40 -13.74 6.21 -5.05
N SER A 41 -13.09 6.14 -6.22
CA SER A 41 -11.68 5.72 -6.32
C SER A 41 -10.73 6.65 -5.55
N LYS A 42 -10.94 7.97 -5.64
CA LYS A 42 -10.13 8.96 -4.90
C LYS A 42 -10.36 8.86 -3.39
N GLU A 43 -11.61 8.71 -2.97
CA GLU A 43 -11.95 8.55 -1.56
C GLU A 43 -11.42 7.23 -0.99
N ALA A 44 -11.56 6.13 -1.72
CA ALA A 44 -10.98 4.84 -1.35
C ALA A 44 -9.47 4.95 -1.16
N HIS A 45 -8.78 5.61 -2.11
CA HIS A 45 -7.34 5.83 -2.00
C HIS A 45 -6.96 6.66 -0.76
N LYS A 46 -7.66 7.77 -0.51
CA LYS A 46 -7.44 8.59 0.70
C LYS A 46 -7.68 7.77 1.97
N ASN A 47 -8.77 7.00 2.03
CA ASN A 47 -9.10 6.16 3.17
C ASN A 47 -8.04 5.08 3.40
N THR A 48 -7.45 4.53 2.34
CA THR A 48 -6.34 3.57 2.47
C THR A 48 -5.12 4.22 3.10
N LEU A 49 -4.71 5.41 2.64
CA LEU A 49 -3.56 6.13 3.22
C LEU A 49 -3.80 6.50 4.70
N VAL A 50 -5.00 6.96 5.04
CA VAL A 50 -5.38 7.25 6.43
C VAL A 50 -5.30 5.99 7.28
N LYS A 51 -5.83 4.85 6.80
CA LYS A 51 -5.73 3.57 7.52
C LYS A 51 -4.29 3.08 7.69
N MET A 52 -3.42 3.30 6.69
CA MET A 52 -1.99 2.99 6.85
C MET A 52 -1.39 3.81 7.99
N LEU A 53 -1.62 5.13 8.01
CA LEU A 53 -1.16 6.01 9.08
C LEU A 53 -1.71 5.58 10.45
N GLU A 54 -3.02 5.33 10.55
CA GLU A 54 -3.65 4.83 11.79
C GLU A 54 -3.05 3.50 12.25
N ASN A 55 -2.76 2.59 11.33
CA ASN A 55 -2.12 1.31 11.65
C ASN A 55 -0.66 1.49 12.08
N TRP A 56 0.07 2.41 11.46
CA TRP A 56 1.43 2.76 11.85
C TRP A 56 1.51 3.36 13.24
N ASP A 57 0.50 4.14 13.61
CA ASP A 57 0.39 4.79 14.92
C ASP A 57 -0.41 3.95 15.94
N SER A 58 -0.86 2.75 15.53
CA SER A 58 -1.57 1.85 16.43
C SER A 58 -0.67 1.36 17.57
N GLN A 59 -1.28 1.09 18.73
CA GLN A 59 -0.55 0.62 19.90
C GLN A 59 0.27 -0.64 19.61
N ASN A 60 -0.29 -1.58 18.85
CA ASN A 60 0.43 -2.79 18.46
C ASN A 60 1.72 -2.49 17.67
N MET A 61 1.67 -1.52 16.75
CA MET A 61 2.86 -1.14 15.97
C MET A 61 3.88 -0.39 16.83
N ILE A 62 3.40 0.44 17.76
CA ILE A 62 4.25 1.10 18.76
C ILE A 62 4.99 0.05 19.60
N ASP A 63 4.28 -0.97 20.08
CA ASP A 63 4.86 -2.05 20.89
C ASP A 63 5.87 -2.88 20.08
N SER A 64 5.53 -3.26 18.84
CA SER A 64 6.45 -3.92 17.90
C SER A 64 7.74 -3.13 17.73
N ARG A 65 7.66 -1.82 17.48
CA ARG A 65 8.84 -0.94 17.33
C ARG A 65 9.63 -0.82 18.62
N ALA A 66 8.97 -0.82 19.78
CA ALA A 66 9.63 -0.79 21.08
C ALA A 66 10.43 -2.08 21.34
N ILE A 67 9.88 -3.24 20.97
CA ILE A 67 10.59 -4.54 21.08
C ILE A 67 11.83 -4.53 20.18
N VAL A 68 11.69 -4.11 18.92
CA VAL A 68 12.84 -4.00 18.00
C VAL A 68 13.89 -3.02 18.53
N SER A 69 13.48 -1.86 19.04
CA SER A 69 14.38 -0.89 19.67
C SER A 69 15.13 -1.48 20.87
N LYS A 70 14.44 -2.26 21.71
CA LYS A 70 15.05 -2.96 22.85
C LYS A 70 16.09 -3.99 22.41
N ILE A 71 15.77 -4.83 21.42
CA ILE A 71 16.68 -5.88 20.91
C ILE A 71 17.93 -5.24 20.30
N THR A 72 17.73 -4.23 19.47
CA THR A 72 18.81 -3.57 18.71
C THR A 72 19.56 -2.52 19.52
N LYS A 73 19.11 -2.26 20.76
CA LYS A 73 19.61 -1.17 21.61
C LYS A 73 19.66 0.16 20.86
N LEU A 74 18.67 0.40 20.00
CA LEU A 74 18.44 1.72 19.41
C LEU A 74 17.87 2.59 20.51
N GLU A 75 18.73 3.30 21.23
CA GLU A 75 18.26 4.29 22.19
C GLU A 75 17.48 5.38 21.45
N ARG A 76 16.37 5.81 22.06
CA ARG A 76 15.57 6.95 21.57
C ARG A 76 16.43 8.23 21.44
N TYR A 77 17.60 8.27 22.08
CA TYR A 77 18.56 9.38 22.14
C TYR A 77 19.56 9.46 20.96
N GLU A 78 19.61 8.50 20.02
CA GLU A 78 20.34 8.65 18.74
C GLU A 78 19.62 9.64 17.77
N GLN A 79 18.54 10.30 18.21
CA GLN A 79 17.60 11.16 17.46
C GLN A 79 18.20 12.30 16.60
N TRP A 80 19.51 12.55 16.67
CA TRP A 80 20.18 13.59 15.87
C TRP A 80 21.33 13.06 15.00
N ASN A 81 21.78 11.82 15.20
CA ASN A 81 22.82 11.20 14.39
C ASN A 81 22.33 9.84 13.90
N LEU A 82 22.11 9.73 12.60
CA LEU A 82 21.85 8.45 11.96
C LEU A 82 22.98 7.48 12.30
N PRO A 83 22.69 6.28 12.83
CA PRO A 83 23.72 5.30 13.12
C PRO A 83 24.52 5.00 11.85
N SER A 84 25.84 4.83 12.00
CA SER A 84 26.69 4.49 10.86
C SER A 84 26.24 3.19 10.22
N GLU A 85 26.56 2.98 8.93
CA GLU A 85 26.19 1.73 8.25
C GLU A 85 26.70 0.49 8.98
N ASP A 86 27.88 0.56 9.59
CA ASP A 86 28.43 -0.52 10.42
C ASP A 86 27.65 -0.76 11.72
N GLN A 87 27.08 0.29 12.33
CA GLN A 87 26.21 0.13 13.49
C GLN A 87 24.88 -0.51 13.08
N ILE A 88 24.26 -0.05 11.99
CA ILE A 88 23.03 -0.65 11.47
C ILE A 88 23.26 -2.11 11.12
N ARG A 89 24.36 -2.45 10.44
CA ARG A 89 24.69 -3.84 10.10
C ARG A 89 24.79 -4.73 11.35
N ARG A 90 25.49 -4.29 12.40
CA ARG A 90 25.60 -5.05 13.66
C ARG A 90 24.24 -5.21 14.35
N LYS A 91 23.44 -4.14 14.41
CA LYS A 91 22.08 -4.17 14.98
C LYS A 91 21.15 -5.10 14.18
N ALA A 92 21.29 -5.14 12.85
CA ALA A 92 20.52 -6.00 11.95
C ALA A 92 20.84 -7.49 12.14
N GLU A 93 22.12 -7.84 12.33
CA GLU A 93 22.51 -9.23 12.64
C GLU A 93 21.96 -9.69 14.01
N LEU A 94 22.01 -8.83 15.03
CA LEU A 94 21.40 -9.13 16.33
C LEU A 94 19.89 -9.37 16.21
N LEU A 95 19.19 -8.54 15.44
CA LEU A 95 17.76 -8.72 15.20
C LEU A 95 17.47 -10.03 14.46
N LYS A 96 18.28 -10.39 13.46
CA LYS A 96 18.15 -11.65 12.72
C LYS A 96 18.34 -12.86 13.65
N GLU A 97 19.39 -12.87 14.47
CA GLU A 97 19.67 -13.95 15.41
C GLU A 97 18.49 -14.14 16.39
N GLU A 98 17.97 -13.03 16.92
CA GLU A 98 16.84 -13.05 17.83
C GLU A 98 15.55 -13.53 17.16
N LEU A 99 15.25 -13.08 15.95
CA LEU A 99 14.12 -13.57 15.16
C LEU A 99 14.21 -15.07 14.89
N CYS A 100 15.38 -15.58 14.49
CA CYS A 100 15.60 -17.00 14.29
C CYS A 100 15.42 -17.82 15.58
N ARG A 101 15.81 -17.27 16.73
CA ARG A 101 15.62 -17.90 18.04
C ARG A 101 14.13 -17.95 18.39
N LEU A 102 13.43 -16.82 18.30
CA LEU A 102 12.01 -16.70 18.63
C LEU A 102 11.11 -17.53 17.70
N ASP A 103 11.45 -17.64 16.41
CA ASP A 103 10.73 -18.49 15.44
C ASP A 103 10.82 -19.97 15.83
N LYS A 104 12.03 -20.44 16.17
CA LYS A 104 12.26 -21.82 16.62
C LYS A 104 11.51 -22.14 17.93
N GLU A 105 11.39 -21.16 18.81
CA GLU A 105 10.67 -21.28 20.08
C GLU A 105 9.14 -21.14 19.92
N GLY A 106 8.66 -20.70 18.74
CA GLY A 106 7.24 -20.41 18.54
C GLY A 106 6.73 -19.25 19.40
N SER A 107 7.61 -18.29 19.74
CA SER A 107 7.28 -17.18 20.63
C SER A 107 6.28 -16.21 19.97
N LYS A 108 5.38 -15.63 20.77
CA LYS A 108 4.48 -14.56 20.29
C LYS A 108 5.23 -13.29 19.90
N GLU A 109 6.36 -13.01 20.55
CA GLU A 109 7.21 -11.85 20.25
C GLU A 109 7.75 -11.90 18.81
N TYR A 110 7.94 -13.10 18.25
CA TYR A 110 8.31 -13.26 16.84
C TYR A 110 7.29 -12.57 15.93
N LEU A 111 6.00 -12.85 16.13
CA LEU A 111 4.90 -12.26 15.35
C LEU A 111 4.79 -10.75 15.56
N GLU A 112 5.15 -10.26 16.73
CA GLU A 112 5.17 -8.83 17.02
C GLU A 112 6.30 -8.13 16.27
N ILE A 113 7.48 -8.73 16.19
CA ILE A 113 8.63 -8.15 15.49
C ILE A 113 8.42 -8.15 13.97
N VAL A 114 8.04 -9.30 13.39
CA VAL A 114 7.86 -9.43 11.92
C VAL A 114 6.69 -8.59 11.39
N ARG A 115 5.77 -8.17 12.27
CA ARG A 115 4.68 -7.25 11.92
C ARG A 115 5.18 -5.96 11.26
N ILE A 116 6.37 -5.48 11.63
CA ILE A 116 6.94 -4.27 11.02
C ILE A 116 7.28 -4.54 9.54
N SER A 117 7.98 -5.63 9.25
CA SER A 117 8.31 -6.01 7.87
C SER A 117 7.05 -6.33 7.05
N ASP A 118 6.07 -7.00 7.65
CA ASP A 118 4.79 -7.31 6.99
C ASP A 118 3.98 -6.05 6.70
N TYR A 119 3.99 -5.08 7.62
CA TYR A 119 3.37 -3.78 7.40
C TYR A 119 4.04 -3.04 6.24
N MET A 120 5.37 -3.01 6.19
CA MET A 120 6.09 -2.35 5.09
C MET A 120 5.90 -3.05 3.75
N GLU A 121 5.78 -4.37 3.74
CA GLU A 121 5.37 -5.14 2.56
C GLU A 121 3.98 -4.73 2.09
N GLY A 122 3.02 -4.62 3.01
CA GLY A 122 1.67 -4.16 2.72
C GLY A 122 1.65 -2.73 2.17
N VAL A 123 2.45 -1.83 2.74
CA VAL A 123 2.63 -0.47 2.23
C VAL A 123 3.15 -0.51 0.78
N GLY A 124 4.23 -1.25 0.53
CA GLY A 124 4.78 -1.40 -0.83
C GLY A 124 3.78 -1.99 -1.83
N TYR A 125 3.04 -3.02 -1.43
CA TYR A 125 2.04 -3.67 -2.28
C TYR A 125 0.93 -2.71 -2.71
N MET A 126 0.50 -1.84 -1.80
CA MET A 126 -0.58 -0.88 -2.08
C MET A 126 -0.14 0.27 -3.00
N MET A 127 1.14 0.39 -3.33
CA MET A 127 1.71 1.50 -4.10
C MET A 127 1.87 1.15 -5.58
N THR A 128 0.73 0.91 -6.21
CA THR A 128 0.65 0.52 -7.62
C THR A 128 0.93 1.69 -8.57
N SER A 129 0.68 2.94 -8.17
CA SER A 129 0.92 4.13 -9.01
C SER A 129 2.12 4.97 -8.56
N LYS A 130 2.75 5.68 -9.51
CA LYS A 130 3.86 6.62 -9.22
C LYS A 130 3.46 7.73 -8.23
N LYS A 131 2.19 8.15 -8.24
CA LYS A 131 1.69 9.19 -7.33
C LYS A 131 1.69 8.69 -5.89
N ASP A 132 1.22 7.46 -5.69
CA ASP A 132 1.16 6.82 -4.38
C ASP A 132 2.57 6.59 -3.84
N ARG A 133 3.50 6.20 -4.74
CA ARG A 133 4.93 6.10 -4.46
C ARG A 133 5.50 7.36 -3.83
N LYS A 134 5.22 8.52 -4.40
CA LYS A 134 5.69 9.80 -3.85
C LYS A 134 5.09 10.09 -2.48
N VAL A 135 3.77 9.97 -2.32
CA VAL A 135 3.09 10.28 -1.05
C VAL A 135 3.63 9.41 0.09
N VAL A 136 3.84 8.13 -0.15
CA VAL A 136 4.40 7.24 0.87
C VAL A 136 5.87 7.53 1.13
N LYS A 137 6.67 7.89 0.13
CA LYS A 137 8.05 8.37 0.39
C LYS A 137 8.04 9.58 1.31
N ASP A 138 7.11 10.52 1.11
CA ASP A 138 6.97 11.72 1.94
C ASP A 138 6.52 11.39 3.38
N ILE A 139 5.72 10.33 3.57
CA ILE A 139 5.17 9.95 4.90
C ILE A 139 6.06 8.96 5.65
N PHE A 140 6.53 7.92 4.96
CA PHE A 140 7.15 6.73 5.54
C PHE A 140 8.58 6.50 5.05
N GLY A 141 9.14 7.35 4.17
CA GLY A 141 10.43 7.10 3.49
C GLY A 141 11.56 6.75 4.45
N ASP A 142 11.75 7.54 5.52
CA ASP A 142 12.79 7.28 6.51
C ASP A 142 12.57 5.97 7.26
N ALA A 143 11.33 5.67 7.62
CA ALA A 143 10.97 4.42 8.29
C ALA A 143 11.22 3.21 7.37
N VAL A 144 10.83 3.31 6.09
CA VAL A 144 11.10 2.28 5.08
C VAL A 144 12.59 2.02 4.97
N ILE A 145 13.41 3.07 4.81
CA ILE A 145 14.86 2.95 4.69
C ILE A 145 15.46 2.31 5.95
N HIS A 146 15.09 2.82 7.12
CA HIS A 146 15.60 2.36 8.39
C HIS A 146 15.28 0.89 8.63
N TYR A 147 13.99 0.52 8.57
CA TYR A 147 13.56 -0.84 8.85
C TYR A 147 13.98 -1.80 7.75
N TYR A 148 14.05 -1.40 6.48
CA TYR A 148 14.54 -2.31 5.44
C TYR A 148 15.99 -2.71 5.71
N LYS A 149 16.86 -1.75 6.01
CA LYS A 149 18.27 -2.04 6.36
C LYS A 149 18.37 -2.92 7.60
N LEU A 150 17.53 -2.68 8.60
CA LEU A 150 17.53 -3.43 9.85
C LEU A 150 17.05 -4.88 9.69
N PHE A 151 16.02 -5.09 8.87
CA PHE A 151 15.46 -6.42 8.59
C PHE A 151 16.15 -7.14 7.43
N LEU A 152 17.05 -6.49 6.67
CA LEU A 152 17.64 -7.05 5.46
C LEU A 152 18.28 -8.44 5.66
N PRO A 153 19.07 -8.72 6.71
CA PRO A 153 19.63 -10.06 6.92
C PRO A 153 18.55 -11.11 7.15
N TRP A 154 17.51 -10.78 7.92
CA TRP A 154 16.35 -11.65 8.14
C TRP A 154 15.55 -11.88 6.85
N ILE A 155 15.28 -10.83 6.07
CA ILE A 155 14.56 -10.93 4.79
C ILE A 155 15.30 -11.89 3.84
N LYS A 156 16.64 -11.81 3.79
CA LYS A 156 17.45 -12.74 2.99
C LYS A 156 17.30 -14.18 3.47
N GLU A 157 17.34 -14.42 4.78
CA GLU A 157 17.13 -15.74 5.36
C GLU A 157 15.74 -16.28 5.03
N ALA A 158 14.69 -15.47 5.23
CA ALA A 158 13.31 -15.85 4.93
C ALA A 158 13.10 -16.20 3.45
N ARG A 159 13.79 -15.49 2.54
CA ARG A 159 13.73 -15.75 1.08
C ARG A 159 14.35 -17.08 0.65
N ASN A 160 15.24 -17.67 1.46
CA ASN A 160 15.73 -19.03 1.20
C ASN A 160 14.57 -20.05 1.23
N LYS A 161 13.53 -19.77 2.02
CA LYS A 161 12.32 -20.61 2.13
C LYS A 161 11.16 -20.10 1.27
N TYR A 162 11.00 -18.78 1.18
CA TYR A 162 9.89 -18.12 0.48
C TYR A 162 10.43 -17.06 -0.49
N PRO A 163 10.77 -17.40 -1.74
CA PRO A 163 11.56 -16.55 -2.63
C PRO A 163 11.04 -15.13 -2.86
N ARG A 164 9.72 -14.93 -2.78
CA ARG A 164 9.05 -13.64 -3.04
C ARG A 164 8.62 -12.90 -1.77
N ILE A 165 8.94 -13.41 -0.58
CA ILE A 165 8.57 -12.71 0.65
C ILE A 165 9.30 -11.36 0.72
N TYR A 166 8.56 -10.32 1.13
CA TYR A 166 9.07 -8.96 1.25
C TYR A 166 9.52 -8.31 -0.07
N GLU A 167 8.99 -8.76 -1.22
CA GLU A 167 9.33 -8.21 -2.54
C GLU A 167 8.95 -6.72 -2.64
N TYR A 168 7.74 -6.37 -2.20
CA TYR A 168 7.26 -5.00 -2.27
C TYR A 168 7.96 -4.07 -1.27
N PHE A 169 8.42 -4.60 -0.12
CA PHE A 169 9.26 -3.88 0.82
C PHE A 169 10.64 -3.56 0.20
N THR A 170 11.19 -4.45 -0.63
CA THR A 170 12.38 -4.12 -1.42
C THR A 170 12.09 -3.04 -2.46
N GLU A 171 11.00 -3.17 -3.23
CA GLU A 171 10.66 -2.18 -4.27
C GLU A 171 10.49 -0.77 -3.71
N ILE A 172 9.76 -0.64 -2.59
CA ILE A 172 9.53 0.65 -1.96
C ILE A 172 10.81 1.22 -1.34
N TYR A 173 11.69 0.38 -0.80
CA TYR A 173 13.01 0.80 -0.32
C TYR A 173 13.85 1.40 -1.45
N GLU A 174 13.95 0.72 -2.59
CA GLU A 174 14.72 1.22 -3.74
C GLU A 174 14.14 2.54 -4.29
N PHE A 175 12.82 2.75 -4.16
CA PHE A 175 12.19 4.03 -4.50
C PHE A 175 12.47 5.15 -3.48
N CYS A 176 12.56 4.81 -2.20
CA CYS A 176 12.79 5.78 -1.13
C CYS A 176 14.25 6.24 -1.04
N LYS A 177 15.20 5.38 -1.41
CA LYS A 177 16.62 5.72 -1.59
C LYS A 177 16.83 6.90 -2.54
#